data_AF-A0A8T6Q2C7-F1
#
_entry.id   AF-A0A8T6Q2C7-F1
#
_cell.length_a   1.000
_cell.length_b   1.000
_cell.length_c   1.000
_cell.angle_alpha   90.00
_cell.angle_beta   90.00
_cell.angle_gamma   90.00
#
_symmetry.space_group_name_H-M   'P 1'
#
loop_
_entity.id
_entity.type
_entity.pdbx_description
1 polymer ?
#
loop_
_entity_poly.entity_id
_entity_poly.type
_entity_poly.pdbx_seq_one_letter_code
_entity_poly.pdbx_strand_id
1 'polypeptide(L)'
;MKSHDKGKTFKVIMETLDELGYEVADAAEMGKNDPKIIDGKHFLPQHRERIVLVGFRRDLNIHKGFTLRDISRFYPEHRPSFGELLEPVVD
;
A
#
# COMPACT_ATOMS: atom_id res chain seq x y z
N MET A 1 -6.75 -8.81 5.20
CA MET A 1 -5.82 -8.57 6.32
C MET A 1 -6.46 -7.79 7.46
N LYS A 2 -7.07 -6.62 7.22
CA LYS A 2 -7.79 -5.87 8.28
C LYS A 2 -9.04 -6.54 8.85
N SER A 3 -9.71 -7.37 8.06
CA SER A 3 -10.82 -8.23 8.50
C SER A 3 -10.36 -9.63 8.93
N HIS A 4 -9.05 -9.93 8.78
CA HIS A 4 -8.52 -11.23 9.13
C HIS A 4 -8.54 -11.39 10.65
N ASP A 5 -9.02 -12.54 11.13
CA ASP A 5 -9.19 -12.80 12.57
C ASP A 5 -9.89 -11.65 13.31
N LYS A 6 -10.99 -11.14 12.75
CA LYS A 6 -11.76 -10.00 13.29
C LYS A 6 -10.91 -8.73 13.54
N GLY A 7 -9.85 -8.54 12.76
CA GLY A 7 -8.93 -7.41 12.87
C GLY A 7 -7.81 -7.57 13.90
N LYS A 8 -7.79 -8.68 14.64
CA LYS A 8 -6.75 -8.98 15.63
C LYS A 8 -5.37 -9.08 14.98
N THR A 9 -5.26 -9.72 13.82
CA THR A 9 -3.98 -9.85 13.11
C THR A 9 -3.38 -8.49 12.76
N PHE A 10 -4.20 -7.56 12.25
CA PHE A 10 -3.71 -6.23 11.89
C PHE A 10 -3.30 -5.43 13.14
N LYS A 11 -4.11 -5.49 14.20
CA LYS A 11 -3.81 -4.83 15.47
C LYS A 11 -2.46 -5.27 16.04
N VAL A 12 -2.22 -6.58 16.13
CA VAL A 12 -0.95 -7.13 16.64
C VAL A 12 0.24 -6.65 15.81
N ILE A 13 0.14 -6.67 14.47
CA ILE A 13 1.23 -6.20 13.60
C ILE A 13 1.57 -4.72 13.88
N MET A 14 0.55 -3.86 13.99
CA MET A 14 0.76 -2.44 14.25
C MET A 14 1.34 -2.17 15.64
N GLU A 15 0.87 -2.89 16.67
CA GLU A 15 1.42 -2.82 18.03
C GLU A 15 2.89 -3.26 18.06
N THR A 16 3.22 -4.38 17.41
CA THR A 16 4.61 -4.87 17.34
C THR A 16 5.54 -3.87 16.63
N LEU A 17 5.09 -3.24 15.54
CA LEU A 17 5.90 -2.22 14.84
C LEU A 17 6.12 -0.97 15.70
N ASP A 18 5.11 -0.56 16.46
CA ASP A 18 5.20 0.57 17.40
C ASP A 18 6.19 0.29 18.54
N GLU A 19 6.12 -0.91 19.14
CA GLU A 19 7.04 -1.40 20.18
C GLU A 19 8.49 -1.49 19.68
N LEU A 20 8.69 -1.84 18.41
CA LEU A 20 10.02 -1.87 17.76
C LEU A 20 10.57 -0.47 17.44
N GLY A 21 9.80 0.60 17.72
CA GLY A 21 10.24 1.98 17.51
C GLY A 21 10.04 2.49 16.09
N TYR A 22 9.04 1.98 15.35
CA TYR A 22 8.70 2.46 14.02
C TYR A 22 7.43 3.31 14.01
N GLU A 23 7.51 4.47 13.35
CA GLU A 23 6.35 5.24 12.90
C GLU A 23 5.84 4.66 11.58
N VAL A 24 4.62 4.10 11.57
CA VAL A 24 4.03 3.54 10.36
C VAL A 24 3.21 4.61 9.63
N ALA A 25 3.47 4.82 8.34
CA ALA A 25 2.75 5.76 7.50
C ALA A 25 1.24 5.49 7.52
N ASP A 26 0.45 6.56 7.66
CA ASP A 26 -1.01 6.52 7.64
C ASP A 26 -1.62 5.53 8.66
N ALA A 27 -0.92 5.20 9.75
CA ALA A 27 -1.35 4.20 10.74
C ALA A 27 -2.76 4.45 11.30
N ALA A 28 -3.13 5.72 11.49
CA ALA A 28 -4.43 6.14 12.00
C ALA A 28 -5.61 5.87 11.03
N GLU A 29 -5.32 5.68 9.73
CA GLU A 29 -6.34 5.53 8.70
C GLU A 29 -6.83 4.07 8.60
N MET A 30 -8.07 3.83 9.02
CA MET A 30 -8.64 2.47 9.06
C MET A 30 -9.93 2.30 8.25
N GLY A 31 -10.39 3.36 7.58
CA GLY A 31 -11.63 3.38 6.81
C GLY A 31 -11.52 2.74 5.40
N LYS A 32 -12.61 2.89 4.63
CA LYS A 32 -12.72 2.39 3.25
C LYS A 32 -11.70 3.02 2.29
N ASN A 33 -11.27 4.25 2.57
CA ASN A 33 -10.30 5.00 1.77
C ASN A 33 -8.89 4.95 2.40
N ASP A 34 -8.53 3.81 2.97
CA ASP A 34 -7.22 3.61 3.58
C ASP A 34 -6.11 3.68 2.51
N PRO A 35 -5.19 4.66 2.59
CA PRO A 35 -4.10 4.81 1.63
C PRO A 35 -3.08 3.67 1.70
N LYS A 36 -3.06 2.87 2.76
CA LYS A 36 -2.24 1.65 2.82
C LYS A 36 -2.74 0.56 1.89
N ILE A 37 -3.99 0.64 1.39
CA ILE A 37 -4.51 -0.27 0.36
C ILE A 37 -4.17 0.30 -1.01
N ILE A 38 -3.27 -0.38 -1.72
CA ILE A 38 -2.84 -0.01 -3.08
C ILE A 38 -3.36 -1.06 -4.05
N ASP A 39 -4.06 -0.60 -5.09
CA ASP A 39 -4.54 -1.45 -6.18
C ASP A 39 -3.59 -1.37 -7.38
N GLY A 40 -3.08 -2.52 -7.81
CA GLY A 40 -2.25 -2.65 -9.02
C GLY A 40 -2.95 -2.14 -10.30
N LYS A 41 -4.28 -2.03 -10.30
CA LYS A 41 -5.06 -1.55 -11.46
C LYS A 41 -4.64 -0.18 -12.00
N HIS A 42 -4.00 0.63 -11.16
CA HIS A 42 -3.55 1.97 -11.52
C HIS A 42 -2.27 1.94 -12.37
N PHE A 43 -1.52 0.84 -12.33
CA PHE A 43 -0.26 0.65 -13.06
C PHE A 43 -0.39 -0.36 -14.20
N LEU A 44 -1.18 -1.42 -13.99
CA LEU A 44 -1.41 -2.50 -14.95
C LEU A 44 -2.91 -2.76 -15.10
N PRO A 45 -3.38 -3.38 -16.19
CA PRO A 45 -4.79 -3.70 -16.40
C PRO A 45 -5.23 -4.93 -15.59
N GLN A 46 -4.91 -4.97 -14.28
CA GLN A 46 -5.26 -6.05 -13.37
C GLN A 46 -5.67 -5.52 -11.99
N HIS A 47 -6.86 -5.92 -11.52
CA HIS A 47 -7.28 -5.69 -10.14
C HIS A 47 -6.47 -6.55 -9.17
N ARG A 48 -5.66 -5.90 -8.33
CA ARG A 48 -4.82 -6.57 -7.34
C ARG A 48 -4.54 -5.64 -6.19
N GLU A 49 -5.43 -5.66 -5.19
CA GLU A 49 -5.25 -4.89 -3.97
C GLU A 49 -4.28 -5.58 -3.02
N ARG A 50 -3.37 -4.81 -2.44
CA ARG A 50 -2.47 -5.22 -1.37
C ARG A 50 -2.42 -4.13 -0.31
N ILE A 51 -2.21 -4.54 0.94
CA ILE A 51 -1.91 -3.60 2.01
C ILE A 51 -0.40 -3.43 2.11
N VAL A 52 0.06 -2.19 2.19
CA VAL A 52 1.48 -1.81 2.29
C VAL A 52 1.69 -1.06 3.60
N LEU A 53 2.65 -1.53 4.40
CA LEU A 53 3.06 -0.89 5.65
C LEU A 53 4.45 -0.28 5.44
N VAL A 54 4.56 1.04 5.50
CA VAL A 54 5.83 1.76 5.41
C VAL A 54 6.21 2.22 6.81
N GLY A 55 7.25 1.64 7.40
CA GLY A 55 7.75 1.99 8.72
C GLY A 55 8.98 2.88 8.65
N PHE A 56 8.98 3.97 9.42
CA PHE A 56 10.12 4.85 9.62
C PHE A 56 10.65 4.66 11.03
N ARG A 57 11.97 4.46 11.17
CA ARG A 57 12.60 4.45 12.49
C ARG A 57 12.38 5.79 13.21
N ARG A 58 11.75 5.74 14.38
CA ARG A 58 11.28 6.92 15.14
C ARG A 58 12.43 7.83 15.56
N ASP A 59 13.57 7.25 15.93
CA ASP A 59 14.78 7.97 16.35
C ASP A 59 15.41 8.84 15.26
N LEU A 60 15.14 8.53 13.98
CA LEU A 60 15.65 9.30 12.84
C LEU A 60 14.79 10.53 12.52
N ASN A 61 13.55 10.60 13.00
CA ASN A 61 12.63 11.73 12.78
C ASN A 61 12.41 12.11 11.30
N ILE A 62 12.45 11.12 10.39
CA ILE A 62 12.32 11.32 8.93
C ILE A 62 10.91 11.03 8.38
N HIS A 63 9.93 10.75 9.23
CA HIS A 63 8.57 10.35 8.82
C HIS A 63 7.69 11.52 8.36
N LYS A 64 8.06 12.76 8.71
CA LYS A 64 7.21 13.94 8.51
C LYS A 64 6.97 14.22 7.02
N GLY A 65 5.71 14.43 6.65
CA GLY A 65 5.30 14.77 5.29
C GLY A 65 5.13 13.58 4.35
N PHE A 66 5.47 12.36 4.78
CA PHE A 66 5.21 11.15 4.00
C PHE A 66 3.77 10.65 4.17
N THR A 67 3.11 10.29 3.07
CA THR A 67 1.81 9.60 3.06
C THR A 67 1.68 8.76 1.79
N LEU A 68 1.06 7.59 1.90
CA LEU A 68 0.73 6.76 0.74
C LEU A 68 -0.37 7.37 -0.14
N ARG A 69 -1.07 8.43 0.30
CA ARG A 69 -2.00 9.19 -0.54
C ARG A 69 -1.30 9.78 -1.78
N ASP A 70 -0.01 10.07 -1.65
CA ASP A 70 0.81 10.63 -2.72
C ASP A 70 1.16 9.59 -3.82
N ILE A 71 0.83 8.31 -3.64
CA ILE A 71 1.08 7.27 -4.65
C ILE A 71 0.46 7.60 -6.02
N SER A 72 -0.66 8.32 -6.00
CA SER A 72 -1.36 8.76 -7.21
C SER A 72 -0.51 9.64 -8.13
N ARG A 73 0.49 10.35 -7.57
CA ARG A 73 1.45 11.15 -8.34
C ARG A 73 2.41 10.31 -9.18
N PHE A 74 2.51 9.01 -8.88
CA PHE A 74 3.39 8.06 -9.56
C PHE A 74 2.63 7.14 -10.53
N TYR A 75 1.33 7.36 -10.72
CA TYR A 75 0.57 6.63 -11.74
C TYR A 75 1.09 7.01 -13.13
N PRO A 76 1.26 6.04 -14.03
CA PRO A 76 1.74 6.32 -15.38
C PRO A 76 0.72 7.18 -16.13
N GLU A 77 1.20 8.14 -16.93
CA GLU A 77 0.33 8.94 -17.81
C GLU A 77 -0.41 8.05 -18.81
N HIS A 78 0.27 7.03 -19.34
CA HIS A 78 -0.31 5.97 -20.16
C HIS A 78 -0.25 4.63 -19.42
N ARG A 79 -1.40 4.14 -18.98
CA ARG A 79 -1.52 2.78 -18.43
C ARG A 79 -1.71 1.80 -19.59
N PRO A 80 -0.84 0.79 -19.76
CA PRO A 80 -1.00 -0.19 -20.82
C PRO A 80 -2.35 -0.90 -20.69
N SER A 81 -3.01 -1.06 -21.82
CA SER A 81 -4.17 -1.92 -21.99
C SER A 81 -3.75 -3.39 -21.92
N PHE A 82 -4.72 -4.27 -21.67
CA PHE A 82 -4.46 -5.70 -21.64
C PHE A 82 -3.92 -6.21 -22.98
N GLY A 83 -4.41 -5.66 -24.11
CA GLY A 83 -3.96 -6.05 -25.45
C GLY A 83 -2.50 -5.68 -25.74
N GLU A 84 -2.02 -4.55 -25.21
CA GLU A 84 -0.61 -4.14 -25.35
C GLU A 84 0.36 -5.05 -24.57
N LEU A 85 -0.15 -5.87 -23.63
CA LEU A 85 0.65 -6.82 -22.85
C LEU A 85 0.67 -8.23 -23.46
N LEU A 86 -0.12 -8.49 -24.52
CA LEU A 86 -0.17 -9.79 -25.16
C LEU A 86 1.02 -9.96 -26.10
N GLU A 87 1.60 -11.16 -26.11
CA GLU A 87 2.56 -11.53 -27.15
C GLU A 87 1.83 -11.67 -28.50
N PRO A 88 2.39 -11.11 -29.58
CA PRO A 88 1.73 -11.12 -30.89
C PRO A 88 1.65 -12.51 -31.52
N VAL A 89 2.53 -13.42 -31.10
CA VAL A 89 2.59 -14.81 -31.57
C VAL A 89 2.70 -15.70 -30.35
N VAL A 90 1.89 -16.74 -30.30
CA VAL A 90 1.95 -17.80 -29.29
C VAL A 90 2.59 -19.01 -29.96
N ASP A 91 3.68 -19.53 -29.40
CA ASP A 91 4.34 -20.77 -29.84
C ASP A 91 3.40 -21.99 -29.79
#